data_AF-A0A941FN78-F1
#
_entry.id   AF-A0A941FN78-F1
#
_cell.length_a   1.000
_cell.length_b   1.000
_cell.length_c   1.000
_cell.angle_alpha   90.00
_cell.angle_beta   90.00
_cell.angle_gamma   90.00
#
_symmetry.space_group_name_H-M   'P 1'
#
loop_
_entity.id
_entity.type
_entity.pdbx_description
1 polymer ?
#
loop_
_entity_poly.entity_id
_entity_poly.type
_entity_poly.pdbx_seq_one_letter_code
_entity_poly.pdbx_strand_id
1 'polypeptide(L)'
;MKYSYEHQGDILYQVENYKFRYQGVAKADIELMYFLDDESYVFQFSINDNLVPEEFRFGTNNDRDLCEKISVDCHEFAGTYSSKQKALQAAITMVSKIIILYRK
;
A
#
# COMPACT_ATOMS: atom_id res chain seq x y z
N MET A 1 -8.84 -3.63 22.74
CA MET A 1 -7.90 -4.75 22.54
C MET A 1 -8.66 -6.05 22.61
N LYS A 2 -8.72 -6.74 21.48
CA LYS A 2 -9.30 -8.07 21.26
C LYS A 2 -8.29 -9.18 21.54
N TYR A 3 -6.99 -8.89 21.50
CA TYR A 3 -5.90 -9.82 21.77
C TYR A 3 -5.03 -9.34 22.95
N SER A 4 -4.38 -10.29 23.62
CA SER A 4 -3.42 -10.01 24.69
C SER A 4 -2.01 -10.15 24.14
N TYR A 5 -1.29 -9.04 24.07
CA TYR A 5 0.09 -8.99 23.60
C TYR A 5 1.08 -8.91 24.77
N GLU A 6 2.28 -9.47 24.59
CA GLU A 6 3.31 -9.51 25.64
C GLU A 6 4.16 -8.23 25.64
N HIS A 7 4.39 -7.62 24.48
CA HIS A 7 5.29 -6.48 24.33
C HIS A 7 4.59 -5.27 23.71
N GLN A 8 5.08 -4.08 24.08
CA GLN A 8 4.66 -2.84 23.44
C GLN A 8 5.14 -2.82 21.98
N GLY A 9 4.20 -2.63 21.06
CA GLY A 9 4.48 -2.61 19.61
C GLY A 9 4.16 -3.93 18.89
N ASP A 10 3.78 -4.98 19.64
CA ASP A 10 3.19 -6.18 19.04
C ASP A 10 1.87 -5.83 18.35
N ILE A 11 1.71 -6.25 17.10
CA ILE A 11 0.50 -6.03 16.30
C ILE A 11 0.14 -7.34 15.58
N LEU A 12 -1.10 -7.79 15.73
CA LEU A 12 -1.67 -8.84 14.89
C LEU A 12 -2.55 -8.23 13.81
N TYR A 13 -2.37 -8.68 12.57
CA TYR A 13 -3.19 -8.26 11.45
C TYR A 13 -3.49 -9.42 10.50
N GLN A 14 -4.64 -9.33 9.84
CA GLN A 14 -4.99 -10.22 8.73
C GLN A 14 -4.41 -9.66 7.43
N VAL A 15 -3.92 -10.52 6.54
CA VAL A 15 -3.42 -10.13 5.21
C VAL A 15 -4.31 -10.68 4.11
N GLU A 16 -4.60 -9.83 3.13
CA GLU A 16 -5.21 -10.22 1.88
C GLU A 16 -4.36 -9.77 0.69
N ASN A 17 -4.16 -10.68 -0.27
CA ASN A 17 -3.27 -10.48 -1.39
C ASN A 17 -4.05 -10.20 -2.68
N TYR A 18 -3.68 -9.12 -3.37
CA TYR A 18 -4.26 -8.70 -4.63
C TYR A 18 -3.18 -8.57 -5.69
N LYS A 19 -3.53 -8.95 -6.93
CA LYS A 19 -2.66 -8.77 -8.10
C LYS A 19 -3.19 -7.65 -8.97
N PHE A 20 -2.35 -6.66 -9.25
CA PHE A 20 -2.66 -5.55 -10.12
C PHE A 20 -2.09 -5.78 -11.51
N ARG A 21 -2.95 -5.65 -12.52
CA ARG A 21 -2.59 -5.70 -13.93
C ARG A 21 -2.78 -4.33 -14.57
N TYR A 22 -1.83 -3.96 -15.41
CA TYR A 22 -1.95 -2.79 -16.28
C TYR A 22 -1.63 -3.20 -17.72
N GLN A 23 -2.54 -2.86 -18.65
CA GLN A 23 -2.45 -3.25 -20.07
C GLN A 23 -2.22 -4.76 -20.28
N GLY A 24 -2.93 -5.59 -19.50
CA GLY A 24 -2.87 -7.05 -19.62
C GLY A 24 -1.66 -7.72 -18.97
N VAL A 25 -0.68 -6.96 -18.50
CA VAL A 25 0.54 -7.47 -17.85
C VAL A 25 0.42 -7.30 -16.34
N ALA A 26 0.85 -8.32 -15.57
CA ALA A 26 0.97 -8.20 -14.12
C ALA A 26 2.05 -7.17 -13.79
N LYS A 27 1.71 -6.17 -12.97
CA LYS A 27 2.60 -5.07 -12.65
C LYS A 27 2.87 -4.90 -11.17
N ALA A 28 1.93 -5.26 -10.30
CA ALA A 28 2.18 -5.17 -8.87
C ALA A 28 1.42 -6.23 -8.09
N ASP A 29 1.98 -6.61 -6.95
CA ASP A 29 1.29 -7.30 -5.88
C ASP A 29 0.95 -6.26 -4.80
N ILE A 30 -0.26 -6.34 -4.25
CA ILE A 30 -0.75 -5.44 -3.20
C ILE A 30 -1.17 -6.31 -2.02
N GLU A 31 -0.60 -6.04 -0.86
CA GLU A 31 -0.99 -6.65 0.40
C GLU A 31 -1.82 -5.66 1.19
N LEU A 32 -3.08 -6.03 1.44
CA LEU A 32 -3.98 -5.30 2.30
C LEU A 32 -3.93 -5.91 3.70
N MET A 33 -3.48 -5.13 4.67
CA MET A 33 -3.39 -5.54 6.07
C MET A 33 -4.58 -4.96 6.83
N TYR A 34 -5.33 -5.81 7.54
CA TYR A 34 -6.43 -5.41 8.40
C TYR A 34 -6.05 -5.59 9.86
N PHE A 35 -5.92 -4.47 10.58
CA PHE A 35 -5.56 -4.43 11.99
C PHE A 35 -6.79 -4.78 12.81
N LEU A 36 -6.76 -5.96 13.43
CA LEU A 36 -7.95 -6.56 14.05
C LEU A 36 -8.43 -5.76 15.29
N ASP A 37 -7.48 -5.19 16.03
CA ASP A 37 -7.75 -4.38 17.21
C ASP A 37 -8.34 -3.00 16.88
N ASP A 38 -7.81 -2.36 15.84
CA ASP A 38 -8.17 -0.99 15.44
C ASP A 38 -9.31 -0.95 14.40
N GLU A 39 -9.71 -2.11 13.88
CA GLU A 39 -10.67 -2.27 12.79
C GLU A 39 -10.36 -1.38 11.57
N SER A 40 -9.08 -1.29 11.25
CA SER A 40 -8.58 -0.38 10.22
C SER A 40 -7.69 -1.11 9.22
N TYR A 41 -7.55 -0.51 8.03
CA TYR A 41 -6.82 -1.09 6.91
C TYR A 41 -5.58 -0.25 6.61
N VAL A 42 -4.49 -0.93 6.31
CA VAL A 42 -3.28 -0.36 5.72
C VAL A 42 -2.87 -1.21 4.53
N PHE A 43 -1.99 -0.71 3.68
CA PHE A 43 -1.52 -1.51 2.54
C PHE A 43 -0.04 -1.31 2.30
N GLN A 44 0.55 -2.34 1.72
CA GLN A 44 1.86 -2.26 1.07
C GLN A 44 1.75 -2.84 -0.34
N PHE A 45 2.71 -2.49 -1.18
CA PHE A 45 2.76 -2.99 -2.55
C PHE A 45 4.18 -3.28 -2.98
N SER A 46 4.29 -4.18 -3.95
CA SER A 46 5.51 -4.47 -4.69
C SER A 46 5.22 -4.36 -6.18
N ILE A 47 5.96 -3.51 -6.91
CA ILE A 47 5.86 -3.34 -8.36
C ILE A 47 6.90 -4.22 -9.04
N ASN A 48 6.40 -5.20 -9.78
CA ASN A 48 7.18 -6.14 -10.58
C ASN A 48 7.41 -5.58 -12.00
N ASP A 49 8.05 -4.41 -12.08
CA ASP A 49 8.38 -3.76 -13.35
C ASP A 49 9.80 -3.20 -13.34
N ASN A 50 10.66 -3.76 -14.19
CA ASN A 50 12.07 -3.36 -14.28
C ASN A 50 12.25 -1.92 -14.80
N LEU A 51 11.24 -1.33 -15.42
CA LEU A 51 11.26 0.06 -15.87
C LEU A 51 11.09 1.07 -14.71
N VAL A 52 10.50 0.63 -13.59
CA VAL A 52 10.36 1.46 -12.39
C VAL A 52 11.69 1.42 -11.62
N PRO A 53 12.24 2.55 -11.14
CA PRO A 53 13.44 2.55 -10.31
C PRO A 53 13.20 1.79 -9.00
N GLU A 54 14.24 1.11 -8.50
CA GLU A 54 14.14 0.21 -7.35
C GLU A 54 13.53 0.88 -6.11
N GLU A 55 13.88 2.15 -5.86
CA GLU A 55 13.35 2.95 -4.74
C GLU A 55 11.83 3.18 -4.77
N PHE A 56 11.16 2.92 -5.90
CA PHE A 56 9.70 3.03 -6.06
C PHE A 56 9.02 1.68 -6.23
N ARG A 57 9.78 0.58 -6.26
CA ARG A 57 9.21 -0.76 -6.46
C ARG A 57 8.55 -1.30 -5.21
N PHE A 58 8.92 -0.83 -4.03
CA PHE A 58 8.29 -1.24 -2.78
C PHE A 58 7.82 0.01 -2.04
N GLY A 59 6.65 -0.07 -1.41
CA GLY A 59 6.12 1.04 -0.65
C GLY A 59 4.96 0.62 0.25
N THR A 60 4.79 1.36 1.32
CA THR A 60 3.67 1.25 2.25
C THR A 60 2.89 2.57 2.23
N ASN A 61 1.62 2.53 2.59
CA ASN A 61 0.79 3.74 2.51
C ASN A 61 1.17 4.82 3.54
N ASN A 62 1.95 4.47 4.56
CA ASN A 62 2.50 5.41 5.54
C ASN A 62 3.89 5.98 5.17
N ASP A 63 4.43 5.64 3.98
CA ASP A 63 5.68 6.20 3.48
C ASP A 63 5.45 7.62 2.96
N ARG A 64 5.76 8.61 3.79
CA ARG A 64 5.62 10.05 3.47
C ARG A 64 6.59 10.48 2.39
N ASP A 65 7.83 9.99 2.44
CA ASP A 65 8.87 10.35 1.48
C ASP A 65 8.47 9.88 0.08
N LEU A 66 7.93 8.66 -0.02
CA LEU A 66 7.37 8.14 -1.26
C LEU A 66 6.20 9.00 -1.76
N CYS A 67 5.28 9.38 -0.88
CA CYS A 67 4.12 10.20 -1.25
C CYS A 67 4.55 11.57 -1.82
N GLU A 68 5.54 12.21 -1.21
CA GLU A 68 6.15 13.45 -1.71
C GLU A 68 6.80 13.25 -3.08
N LYS A 69 7.61 12.20 -3.25
CA LYS A 69 8.31 11.90 -4.50
C LYS A 69 7.35 11.66 -5.69
N ILE A 70 6.18 11.09 -5.46
CA ILE A 70 5.20 10.76 -6.51
C ILE A 70 4.07 11.80 -6.63
N SER A 71 4.16 12.93 -5.92
CA SER A 71 3.17 14.01 -5.90
C SER A 71 1.75 13.51 -5.62
N VAL A 72 1.58 12.70 -4.56
CA VAL A 72 0.27 12.37 -3.96
C VAL A 72 0.11 13.12 -2.64
N ASP A 73 -1.14 13.46 -2.30
CA ASP A 73 -1.42 14.13 -1.03
C ASP A 73 -1.19 13.16 0.14
N CYS A 74 -0.07 13.31 0.85
CA CYS A 74 0.24 12.50 2.02
C CYS A 74 -0.91 12.48 3.04
N HIS A 75 -1.74 13.52 3.15
CA HIS A 75 -2.85 13.54 4.11
C HIS A 75 -4.02 12.65 3.70
N GLU A 76 -4.17 12.36 2.41
CA GLU A 76 -5.18 11.46 1.87
C GLU A 76 -4.71 10.00 1.89
N PHE A 77 -3.40 9.77 1.78
CA PHE A 77 -2.82 8.43 1.62
C PHE A 77 -2.13 7.89 2.89
N ALA A 78 -1.60 8.75 3.76
CA ALA A 78 -0.92 8.34 4.99
C ALA A 78 -1.91 8.07 6.13
N GLY A 79 -1.73 6.92 6.78
CA GLY A 79 -2.48 6.53 7.96
C GLY A 79 -3.25 5.23 7.76
N THR A 80 -4.39 5.08 8.43
CA THR A 80 -5.22 3.89 8.37
C THR A 80 -6.57 4.21 7.75
N TYR A 81 -7.13 3.30 6.96
CA TYR A 81 -8.44 3.45 6.33
C TYR A 81 -9.52 2.73 7.12
N SER A 82 -10.71 3.32 7.24
CA SER A 82 -11.87 2.67 7.85
C SER A 82 -12.60 1.68 6.93
N SER A 83 -12.16 1.54 5.69
CA SER A 83 -12.80 0.68 4.68
C SER A 83 -11.76 0.04 3.76
N LYS A 84 -11.93 -1.26 3.52
CA LYS A 84 -11.19 -2.04 2.52
C LYS A 84 -11.20 -1.36 1.15
N GLN A 85 -12.36 -0.89 0.68
CA GLN A 85 -12.50 -0.28 -0.64
C GLN A 85 -11.67 1.00 -0.75
N LYS A 86 -11.65 1.83 0.31
CA LYS A 86 -10.81 3.04 0.34
C LYS A 86 -9.33 2.70 0.31
N ALA A 87 -8.88 1.74 1.12
CA ALA A 87 -7.49 1.29 1.14
C ALA A 87 -7.04 0.72 -0.22
N LEU A 88 -7.88 -0.12 -0.85
CA LEU A 88 -7.57 -0.67 -2.17
C LEU A 88 -7.55 0.40 -3.26
N GLN A 89 -8.50 1.34 -3.24
CA GLN A 89 -8.50 2.45 -4.19
C GLN A 89 -7.25 3.31 -4.04
N ALA A 90 -6.81 3.52 -2.80
CA ALA A 90 -5.59 4.24 -2.52
C ALA A 90 -4.33 3.51 -3.06
N ALA A 91 -4.23 2.21 -2.82
CA ALA A 91 -3.17 1.37 -3.35
C ALA A 91 -3.12 1.41 -4.88
N ILE A 92 -4.28 1.28 -5.53
CA ILE A 92 -4.41 1.38 -7.00
C ILE A 92 -3.91 2.74 -7.50
N THR A 93 -4.30 3.83 -6.84
CA THR A 93 -3.87 5.19 -7.22
C THR A 93 -2.36 5.35 -7.10
N MET A 94 -1.74 4.93 -6.00
CA MET A 94 -0.29 5.03 -5.80
C MET A 94 0.49 4.19 -6.83
N VAL A 95 0.15 2.91 -6.96
CA VAL A 95 0.81 1.99 -7.90
C VAL A 95 0.67 2.50 -9.34
N SER A 96 -0.53 2.95 -9.72
CA SER A 96 -0.77 3.47 -11.08
C SER A 96 0.05 4.73 -11.36
N LYS A 97 0.13 5.66 -10.40
CA LYS A 97 0.96 6.87 -10.55
C LYS A 97 2.43 6.53 -10.74
N ILE A 98 2.99 5.63 -9.93
CA ILE A 98 4.39 5.20 -10.06
C ILE A 98 4.65 4.58 -11.43
N ILE A 99 3.79 3.65 -11.87
CA ILE A 99 3.94 3.00 -13.18
C ILE A 99 3.89 4.05 -14.30
N ILE A 100 2.99 5.02 -14.25
CA ILE A 100 2.87 6.07 -15.28
C ILE A 100 4.08 7.01 -15.27
N LEU A 101 4.60 7.37 -14.10
CA LEU A 101 5.75 8.29 -13.97
C LEU A 101 7.02 7.75 -14.62
N TYR A 102 7.28 6.44 -14.52
CA TYR A 102 8.55 5.83 -14.95
C TYR A 102 8.47 5.04 -16.25
N ARG A 103 7.28 4.90 -16.83
CA ARG A 103 7.10 4.26 -18.12
C ARG A 103 7.24 5.29 -19.24
N LYS A 104 8.49 5.64 -19.58
CA LYS A 104 8.83 6.36 -20.82
C LYS A 104 8.71 5.45 -22.04
#